data_AF-A0A7S0C239-F1
#
_entry.id   AF-A0A7S0C239-F1
#
_cell.length_a   1.000
_cell.length_b   1.000
_cell.length_c   1.000
_cell.angle_alpha   90.00
_cell.angle_beta   90.00
_cell.angle_gamma   90.00
#
_symmetry.space_group_name_H-M   'P 1'
#
loop_
_entity.id
_entity.type
_entity.pdbx_description
1 polymer ?
#
loop_
_entity_poly.entity_id
_entity_poly.type
_entity_poly.pdbx_seq_one_letter_code
_entity_poly.pdbx_strand_id
1 'polypeptide(L)'
;GLRTEVSSRPFLSILQNPAEERAMLTLLLLRESSMDWSPYLPYIRAFLDGASQHIPSSWDPSTPEGRFRRTSLGELEGGKSLLTAVDELRNVIIDSYANMLPKALELFPQLLGVDELEVEGIREVYSLQKYIEMWLSIRSRSLEDGGYGILCPMVCLLNHPQTDEEATVEIAKDMKGRILMKATRVLETGEELTYSYGDLTAERALLVYGFPHSVWSTLPSIDGFYE
;
A
#
# COMPACT_ATOMS: atom_id res chain seq x y z
N GLY A 1 21.42 14.25 -29.47
CA GLY A 1 20.90 14.47 -28.11
C GLY A 1 21.48 13.41 -27.21
N LEU A 2 22.30 13.81 -26.24
CA LEU A 2 22.94 12.91 -25.28
C LEU A 2 21.86 12.24 -24.42
N ARG A 3 21.61 10.93 -24.67
CA ARG A 3 21.04 10.07 -23.65
C ARG A 3 22.15 9.80 -22.65
N THR A 4 22.13 10.50 -21.53
CA THR A 4 22.89 10.10 -20.35
C THR A 4 22.39 8.72 -19.94
N GLU A 5 23.20 7.69 -20.16
CA GLU A 5 23.04 6.42 -19.46
C GLU A 5 23.17 6.72 -17.97
N VAL A 6 22.04 6.77 -17.27
CA VAL A 6 22.05 6.68 -15.82
C VAL A 6 22.67 5.32 -15.52
N SER A 7 23.93 5.31 -15.10
CA SER A 7 24.60 4.12 -14.62
C SER A 7 23.67 3.46 -13.59
N SER A 8 23.16 2.26 -13.88
CA SER A 8 22.23 1.53 -13.01
C SER A 8 22.90 0.97 -11.75
N ARG A 9 24.23 1.07 -11.65
CA ARG A 9 25.03 0.51 -10.56
C ARG A 9 24.78 1.14 -9.18
N PRO A 10 24.58 2.47 -9.01
CA PRO A 10 24.24 3.05 -7.72
C PRO A 10 22.82 2.67 -7.29
N PHE A 11 21.87 2.59 -8.22
CA PHE A 11 20.46 2.27 -7.92
C PHE A 11 20.31 0.86 -7.35
N LEU A 12 20.95 -0.12 -7.97
CA LEU A 12 20.96 -1.51 -7.47
C LEU A 12 21.74 -1.69 -6.15
N SER A 13 22.61 -0.74 -5.78
CA SER A 13 23.41 -0.85 -4.55
C SER A 13 22.61 -0.58 -3.27
N ILE A 14 21.49 0.15 -3.37
CA ILE A 14 20.59 0.47 -2.25
C ILE A 14 19.44 -0.55 -2.16
N LEU A 15 19.09 -1.21 -3.26
CA LEU A 15 18.01 -2.20 -3.30
C LEU A 15 18.57 -3.60 -3.04
N GLN A 16 18.98 -3.85 -1.80
CA GLN A 16 19.57 -5.13 -1.42
C GLN A 16 18.51 -6.14 -1.00
N ASN A 17 17.33 -5.66 -0.61
CA ASN A 17 16.21 -6.52 -0.20
C ASN A 17 14.83 -5.98 -0.63
N PRO A 18 13.78 -6.82 -0.63
CA PRO A 18 12.43 -6.40 -1.02
C PRO A 18 11.81 -5.27 -0.17
N ALA A 19 12.23 -5.11 1.10
CA ALA A 19 11.71 -4.03 1.93
C ALA A 19 12.25 -2.66 1.48
N GLU A 20 13.51 -2.61 1.03
CA GLU A 20 14.12 -1.42 0.44
C GLU A 20 13.48 -1.08 -0.92
N GLU A 21 13.14 -2.08 -1.72
CA GLU A 21 12.42 -1.86 -2.98
C GLU A 21 11.05 -1.23 -2.75
N ARG A 22 10.27 -1.75 -1.80
CA ARG A 22 8.99 -1.15 -1.43
C ARG A 22 9.17 0.29 -0.95
N ALA A 23 10.16 0.54 -0.10
CA ALA A 23 10.44 1.88 0.42
C ALA A 23 10.77 2.87 -0.72
N MET A 24 11.61 2.46 -1.67
CA MET A 24 11.94 3.29 -2.83
C MET A 24 10.73 3.48 -3.76
N LEU A 25 9.94 2.43 -4.00
CA LEU A 25 8.70 2.52 -4.77
C LEU A 25 7.71 3.50 -4.13
N THR A 26 7.59 3.50 -2.79
CA THR A 26 6.79 4.49 -2.07
C THR A 26 7.23 5.92 -2.39
N LEU A 27 8.53 6.21 -2.34
CA LEU A 27 9.06 7.54 -2.65
C LEU A 27 8.80 7.93 -4.11
N LEU A 28 8.99 7.00 -5.04
CA LEU A 28 8.70 7.25 -6.45
C LEU A 28 7.22 7.52 -6.70
N LEU A 29 6.31 6.80 -6.04
CA LEU A 29 4.87 7.03 -6.20
C LEU A 29 4.41 8.33 -5.54
N LEU A 30 5.04 8.74 -4.42
CA LEU A 30 4.80 10.08 -3.86
C LEU A 30 5.20 11.18 -4.83
N ARG A 31 6.35 11.06 -5.48
CA ARG A 31 6.78 11.96 -6.55
C ARG A 31 5.77 11.98 -7.71
N GLU A 32 5.39 10.81 -8.22
CA GLU A 32 4.42 10.72 -9.32
C GLU A 32 3.06 11.31 -8.94
N SER A 33 2.65 11.18 -7.68
CA SER A 33 1.39 11.75 -7.16
C SER A 33 1.36 13.28 -7.17
N SER A 34 2.54 13.93 -7.08
CA SER A 34 2.66 15.39 -7.10
C SER A 34 2.88 15.96 -8.50
N MET A 35 2.92 15.11 -9.54
CA MET A 35 3.17 15.53 -10.91
C MET A 35 1.91 15.45 -11.75
N ASP A 36 1.39 16.61 -12.17
CA ASP A 36 0.17 16.71 -12.97
C ASP A 36 0.25 15.97 -14.32
N TRP A 37 1.46 15.76 -14.83
CA TRP A 37 1.72 15.06 -16.08
C TRP A 37 2.01 13.57 -15.92
N SER A 38 2.03 13.04 -14.68
CA SER A 38 2.33 11.63 -14.45
C SER A 38 1.28 10.75 -15.14
N PRO A 39 1.69 9.77 -15.97
CA PRO A 39 0.77 8.81 -16.55
C PRO A 39 0.13 7.90 -15.49
N TYR A 40 0.71 7.83 -14.29
CA TYR A 40 0.22 7.03 -13.17
C TYR A 40 -0.73 7.79 -12.25
N LEU A 41 -0.87 9.12 -12.41
CA LEU A 41 -1.69 9.94 -11.53
C LEU A 41 -3.14 9.45 -11.41
N PRO A 42 -3.85 9.03 -12.49
CA PRO A 42 -5.20 8.49 -12.36
C PRO A 42 -5.24 7.22 -11.50
N TYR A 43 -4.25 6.34 -11.66
CA TYR A 43 -4.14 5.11 -10.89
C TYR A 43 -3.87 5.40 -9.41
N ILE A 44 -2.92 6.29 -9.14
CA ILE A 44 -2.55 6.68 -7.77
C ILE A 44 -3.76 7.27 -7.04
N ARG A 45 -4.44 8.26 -7.64
CA ARG A 45 -5.61 8.92 -7.02
C ARG A 45 -6.79 7.98 -6.80
N ALA A 46 -7.01 7.05 -7.72
CA ALA A 46 -8.14 6.13 -7.62
C ALA A 46 -7.90 4.99 -6.63
N PHE A 47 -6.65 4.56 -6.45
CA PHE A 47 -6.37 3.29 -5.76
C PHE A 47 -5.32 3.36 -4.67
N LEU A 48 -4.39 4.30 -4.71
CA LEU A 48 -3.33 4.36 -3.69
C LEU A 48 -3.58 5.42 -2.62
N ASP A 49 -4.52 6.32 -2.85
CA ASP A 49 -4.97 7.27 -1.83
C ASP A 49 -5.98 6.63 -0.86
N GLY A 50 -6.02 7.12 0.38
CA GLY A 50 -7.09 6.77 1.33
C GLY A 50 -6.85 5.55 2.20
N ALA A 51 -5.61 5.07 2.36
CA ALA A 51 -5.28 4.04 3.36
C ALA A 51 -5.81 4.41 4.77
N SER A 52 -5.75 5.70 5.11
CA SER A 52 -6.31 6.30 6.34
C SER A 52 -7.80 6.03 6.55
N GLN A 53 -8.55 5.70 5.51
CA GLN A 53 -9.97 5.36 5.64
C GLN A 53 -10.15 3.99 6.30
N HIS A 54 -9.35 2.99 5.95
CA HIS A 54 -9.65 1.59 6.29
C HIS A 54 -8.51 0.84 7.01
N ILE A 55 -7.24 1.26 6.87
CA ILE A 55 -6.09 0.52 7.44
C ILE A 55 -5.66 1.15 8.78
N PRO A 56 -5.79 0.45 9.93
CA PRO A 56 -5.50 1.04 11.24
C PRO A 56 -4.09 1.61 11.43
N SER A 57 -3.08 1.03 10.77
CA SER A 57 -1.68 1.49 10.86
C SER A 57 -1.44 2.87 10.26
N SER A 58 -2.36 3.35 9.41
CA SER A 58 -2.30 4.68 8.83
C SER A 58 -2.92 5.76 9.72
N TRP A 59 -3.72 5.40 10.73
CA TRP A 59 -4.37 6.37 11.62
C TRP A 59 -3.34 7.11 12.48
N ASP A 60 -3.17 8.40 12.24
CA ASP A 60 -2.16 9.22 12.91
C ASP A 60 -2.52 9.50 14.38
N PRO A 61 -1.77 8.98 15.36
CA PRO A 61 -2.02 9.23 16.78
C PRO A 61 -1.84 10.70 17.20
N SER A 62 -1.19 11.53 16.37
CA SER A 62 -1.03 12.97 16.64
C SER A 62 -2.31 13.76 16.37
N THR A 63 -3.23 13.22 15.56
CA THR A 63 -4.48 13.89 15.18
C THR A 63 -5.65 13.49 16.08
N PRO A 64 -6.66 14.37 16.28
CA PRO A 64 -7.86 14.02 17.04
C PRO A 64 -8.60 12.80 16.46
N GLU A 65 -8.76 12.75 15.13
CA GLU A 65 -9.46 11.66 14.45
C GLU A 65 -8.71 10.33 14.58
N GLY A 66 -7.40 10.32 14.36
CA GLY A 66 -6.61 9.10 14.52
C GLY A 66 -6.63 8.59 15.95
N ARG A 67 -6.56 9.47 16.97
CA ARG A 67 -6.73 9.07 18.38
C ARG A 67 -8.09 8.48 18.67
N PHE A 68 -9.15 9.04 18.11
CA PHE A 68 -10.51 8.54 18.28
C PHE A 68 -10.62 7.12 17.73
N ARG A 69 -10.30 6.91 16.44
CA ARG A 69 -10.38 5.59 15.78
C ARG A 69 -9.54 4.52 16.50
N ARG A 70 -8.34 4.89 16.93
CA ARG A 70 -7.45 3.99 17.68
C ARG A 70 -8.00 3.65 19.06
N THR A 71 -8.57 4.62 19.79
CA THR A 71 -9.24 4.36 21.07
C THR A 71 -10.39 3.37 20.88
N SER A 72 -11.27 3.63 19.91
CA SER A 72 -12.39 2.75 19.60
C SER A 72 -11.94 1.33 19.24
N LEU A 73 -10.86 1.19 18.46
CA LEU A 73 -10.29 -0.13 18.16
C LEU A 73 -9.81 -0.86 19.42
N GLY A 74 -9.21 -0.14 20.37
CA GLY A 74 -8.71 -0.71 21.63
C GLY A 74 -9.77 -1.15 22.62
N GLU A 75 -11.00 -0.67 22.47
CA GLU A 75 -12.16 -1.03 23.29
C GLU A 75 -12.82 -2.34 22.84
N LEU A 76 -12.51 -2.83 21.64
CA LEU A 76 -13.03 -4.09 21.11
C LEU A 76 -12.36 -5.28 21.79
N GLU A 77 -13.05 -6.43 21.80
CA GLU A 77 -12.49 -7.69 22.29
C GLU A 77 -11.24 -8.08 21.49
N GLY A 78 -10.07 -8.22 22.13
CA GLY A 78 -8.80 -8.44 21.43
C GLY A 78 -8.18 -7.17 20.80
N GLY A 79 -8.87 -6.03 20.88
CA GLY A 79 -8.47 -4.75 20.29
C GLY A 79 -7.13 -4.20 20.80
N LYS A 80 -6.77 -4.47 22.06
CA LYS A 80 -5.47 -4.07 22.63
C LYS A 80 -4.28 -4.78 21.99
N SER A 81 -4.40 -6.09 21.76
CA SER A 81 -3.38 -6.88 21.07
C SER A 81 -3.24 -6.42 19.63
N LEU A 82 -4.37 -6.17 18.96
CA LEU A 82 -4.38 -5.62 17.62
C LEU A 82 -3.74 -4.23 17.55
N LEU A 83 -4.05 -3.32 18.47
CA LEU A 83 -3.40 -2.00 18.53
C LEU A 83 -1.88 -2.11 18.70
N THR A 84 -1.41 -3.11 19.46
CA THR A 84 0.02 -3.37 19.61
C THR A 84 0.63 -3.74 18.25
N ALA A 85 0.00 -4.65 17.51
CA ALA A 85 0.45 -5.04 16.16
C ALA A 85 0.37 -3.88 15.15
N VAL A 86 -0.66 -3.03 15.25
CA VAL A 86 -0.79 -1.78 14.49
C VAL A 86 0.40 -0.84 14.74
N ASP A 87 0.80 -0.69 16.00
CA ASP A 87 1.90 0.19 16.38
C ASP A 87 3.26 -0.38 15.98
N GLU A 88 3.45 -1.68 16.13
CA GLU A 88 4.64 -2.38 15.64
C GLU A 88 4.80 -2.20 14.14
N LEU A 89 3.73 -2.40 13.36
CA LEU A 89 3.76 -2.17 11.92
C LEU A 89 4.03 -0.70 11.58
N ARG A 90 3.37 0.25 12.26
CA ARG A 90 3.61 1.68 12.04
C ARG A 90 5.06 2.05 12.31
N ASN A 91 5.67 1.53 13.38
CA ASN A 91 7.07 1.77 13.72
C ASN A 91 8.02 1.23 12.64
N VAL A 92 7.77 0.03 12.10
CA VAL A 92 8.54 -0.51 10.97
C VAL A 92 8.50 0.42 9.75
N ILE A 93 7.35 1.03 9.46
CA ILE A 93 7.20 1.96 8.34
C ILE A 93 7.92 3.29 8.62
N ILE A 94 7.84 3.80 9.86
CA ILE A 94 8.58 5.00 10.29
C ILE A 94 10.09 4.79 10.17
N ASP A 95 10.59 3.65 10.63
CA ASP A 95 12.01 3.30 10.52
C ASP A 95 12.43 3.16 9.04
N SER A 96 11.57 2.57 8.21
CA SER A 96 11.78 2.49 6.76
C SER A 96 11.90 3.89 6.14
N TYR A 97 11.00 4.81 6.49
CA TYR A 97 11.05 6.21 6.03
C TYR A 97 12.34 6.92 6.47
N ALA A 98 12.66 6.84 7.76
CA ALA A 98 13.82 7.51 8.36
C ALA A 98 15.15 7.03 7.75
N ASN A 99 15.21 5.76 7.37
CA ASN A 99 16.39 5.17 6.75
C ASN A 99 16.48 5.41 5.23
N MET A 100 15.36 5.38 4.51
CA MET A 100 15.36 5.41 3.04
C MET A 100 15.36 6.83 2.48
N LEU A 101 14.53 7.74 3.00
CA LEU A 101 14.38 9.08 2.42
C LEU A 101 15.71 9.86 2.36
N PRO A 102 16.52 9.94 3.44
CA PRO A 102 17.78 10.69 3.39
C PRO A 102 18.75 10.10 2.34
N LYS A 103 18.88 8.77 2.27
CA LYS A 103 19.75 8.08 1.31
C LYS A 103 19.29 8.34 -0.13
N ALA A 104 17.98 8.27 -0.38
CA ALA A 104 17.43 8.49 -1.71
C ALA A 104 17.59 9.95 -2.16
N LEU A 105 17.43 10.92 -1.25
CA LEU A 105 17.67 12.34 -1.53
C LEU A 105 19.15 12.65 -1.80
N GLU A 106 20.07 11.98 -1.09
CA GLU A 106 21.51 12.13 -1.31
C GLU A 106 21.94 11.55 -2.66
N LEU A 107 21.46 10.34 -2.98
CA LEU A 107 21.95 9.59 -4.13
C LEU A 107 21.19 9.88 -5.42
N PHE A 108 19.89 10.22 -5.32
CA PHE A 108 19.01 10.43 -6.48
C PHE A 108 18.08 11.65 -6.35
N PRO A 109 18.59 12.85 -6.03
CA PRO A 109 17.76 14.04 -5.86
C PRO A 109 16.91 14.34 -7.11
N GLN A 110 17.52 14.27 -8.30
CA GLN A 110 16.83 14.51 -9.58
C GLN A 110 15.70 13.49 -9.84
N LEU A 111 15.90 12.23 -9.43
CA LEU A 111 14.86 11.19 -9.56
C LEU A 111 13.67 11.53 -8.68
N LEU A 112 13.91 12.10 -7.50
CA LEU A 112 12.87 12.55 -6.57
C LEU A 112 12.34 13.95 -6.89
N GLY A 113 12.72 14.54 -8.04
CA GLY A 113 12.26 15.87 -8.44
C GLY A 113 12.79 16.99 -7.53
N VAL A 114 13.94 16.77 -6.89
CA VAL A 114 14.61 17.73 -6.03
C VAL A 114 15.65 18.49 -6.85
N ASP A 115 15.34 19.73 -7.18
CA ASP A 115 16.35 20.72 -7.59
C ASP A 115 16.83 21.51 -6.36
N GLU A 116 18.10 21.93 -6.37
CA GLU A 116 18.82 22.54 -5.23
C GLU A 116 18.15 23.78 -4.60
N LEU A 117 17.08 24.31 -5.21
CA LEU A 117 16.39 25.55 -4.82
C LEU A 117 15.00 25.35 -4.20
N GLU A 118 14.44 24.13 -4.16
CA GLU A 118 13.02 23.89 -3.77
C GLU A 118 12.82 22.99 -2.54
N VAL A 119 13.58 23.24 -1.46
CA VAL A 119 13.54 22.43 -0.22
C VAL A 119 12.16 22.42 0.47
N GLU A 120 11.36 23.48 0.34
CA GLU A 120 10.05 23.60 1.01
C GLU A 120 9.00 22.66 0.38
N GLY A 121 8.92 22.59 -0.94
CA GLY A 121 7.95 21.73 -1.66
C GLY A 121 8.19 20.24 -1.44
N ILE A 122 9.45 19.86 -1.22
CA ILE A 122 9.88 18.48 -0.95
C ILE A 122 9.30 17.96 0.37
N ARG A 123 9.23 18.82 1.40
CA ARG A 123 8.67 18.43 2.71
C ARG A 123 7.18 18.10 2.63
N GLU A 124 6.45 18.80 1.77
CA GLU A 124 5.03 18.52 1.56
C GLU A 124 4.80 17.22 0.78
N VAL A 125 5.62 16.96 -0.25
CA VAL A 125 5.52 15.74 -1.06
C VAL A 125 5.90 14.50 -0.25
N TYR A 126 7.02 14.57 0.48
CA TYR A 126 7.59 13.43 1.21
C TYR A 126 7.30 13.48 2.71
N SER A 127 6.11 13.96 3.11
CA SER A 127 5.76 13.94 4.54
C SER A 127 5.65 12.50 5.06
N LEU A 128 5.97 12.29 6.34
CA LEU A 128 5.90 10.97 6.97
C LEU A 128 4.51 10.34 6.83
N GLN A 129 3.44 11.12 7.02
CA GLN A 129 2.08 10.61 6.92
C GLN A 129 1.73 10.17 5.49
N LYS A 130 2.10 10.95 4.47
CA LYS A 130 1.92 10.54 3.06
C LYS A 130 2.72 9.28 2.74
N TYR A 131 3.94 9.16 3.26
CA TYR A 131 4.74 7.94 3.13
C TYR A 131 4.05 6.73 3.75
N ILE A 132 3.53 6.85 4.97
CA ILE A 132 2.82 5.75 5.64
C ILE A 132 1.60 5.31 4.84
N GLU A 133 0.78 6.27 4.36
CA GLU A 133 -0.40 5.96 3.56
C GLU A 133 -0.04 5.26 2.26
N MET A 134 0.91 5.81 1.49
CA MET A 134 1.36 5.22 0.24
C MET A 134 1.97 3.83 0.44
N TRP A 135 2.81 3.66 1.47
CA TRP A 135 3.46 2.39 1.78
C TRP A 135 2.42 1.30 2.11
N LEU A 136 1.40 1.63 2.91
CA LEU A 136 0.32 0.71 3.25
C LEU A 136 -0.55 0.39 2.04
N SER A 137 -0.86 1.39 1.20
CA SER A 137 -1.59 1.17 -0.05
C SER A 137 -0.86 0.27 -1.03
N ILE A 138 0.47 0.40 -1.14
CA ILE A 138 1.29 -0.51 -1.95
C ILE A 138 1.21 -1.92 -1.37
N ARG A 139 1.38 -2.07 -0.06
CA ARG A 139 1.35 -3.37 0.61
C ARG A 139 -0.01 -4.06 0.45
N SER A 140 -1.11 -3.32 0.47
CA SER A 140 -2.47 -3.87 0.36
C SER A 140 -2.87 -4.21 -1.08
N ARG A 141 -2.13 -3.73 -2.09
CA ARG A 141 -2.50 -3.86 -3.51
C ARG A 141 -1.44 -4.54 -4.39
N SER A 142 -0.26 -4.79 -3.84
CA SER A 142 0.81 -5.48 -4.55
C SER A 142 0.55 -6.97 -4.66
N LEU A 143 0.75 -7.53 -5.84
CA LEU A 143 0.92 -8.97 -6.04
C LEU A 143 2.32 -9.40 -5.62
N GLU A 144 2.45 -10.59 -5.06
CA GLU A 144 3.74 -11.21 -4.78
C GLU A 144 4.32 -11.84 -6.06
N ASP A 145 5.56 -11.49 -6.41
CA ASP A 145 6.31 -12.07 -7.53
C ASP A 145 7.77 -12.29 -7.11
N GLY A 146 8.12 -13.54 -6.80
CA GLY A 146 9.50 -13.90 -6.43
C GLY A 146 10.04 -13.19 -5.19
N GLY A 147 9.17 -12.83 -4.24
CA GLY A 147 9.51 -12.06 -3.04
C GLY A 147 9.41 -10.54 -3.20
N TYR A 148 9.12 -10.05 -4.41
CA TYR A 148 8.91 -8.64 -4.72
C TYR A 148 7.42 -8.31 -4.88
N GLY A 149 7.07 -7.04 -4.74
CA GLY A 149 5.69 -6.57 -4.89
C GLY A 149 5.47 -5.89 -6.25
N ILE A 150 4.48 -6.34 -7.02
CA ILE A 150 4.09 -5.69 -8.28
C ILE A 150 2.72 -5.03 -8.13
N LEU A 151 2.63 -3.76 -8.48
CA LEU A 151 1.36 -3.06 -8.63
C LEU A 151 0.81 -3.31 -10.04
N CYS A 152 -0.35 -3.94 -10.11
CA CYS A 152 -1.05 -4.19 -11.36
C CYS A 152 -2.42 -3.49 -11.32
N PRO A 153 -2.60 -2.36 -12.04
CA PRO A 153 -3.77 -1.50 -11.90
C PRO A 153 -5.14 -2.18 -12.06
N MET A 154 -5.25 -3.19 -12.92
CA MET A 154 -6.52 -3.90 -13.11
C MET A 154 -6.76 -4.98 -12.06
N VAL A 155 -5.70 -5.56 -11.50
CA VAL A 155 -5.82 -6.65 -10.53
C VAL A 155 -6.20 -6.12 -9.15
N CYS A 156 -5.69 -4.96 -8.75
CA CYS A 156 -6.02 -4.37 -7.46
C CYS A 156 -7.49 -3.91 -7.35
N LEU A 157 -8.30 -4.10 -8.40
CA LEU A 157 -9.76 -3.92 -8.39
C LEU A 157 -10.51 -5.15 -7.88
N LEU A 158 -9.88 -6.33 -7.92
CA LEU A 158 -10.52 -7.58 -7.54
C LEU A 158 -10.49 -7.69 -6.02
N ASN A 159 -11.67 -7.84 -5.42
CA ASN A 159 -11.80 -8.05 -3.99
C ASN A 159 -11.41 -9.48 -3.59
N HIS A 160 -11.15 -9.66 -2.30
CA HIS A 160 -11.10 -10.99 -1.70
C HIS A 160 -12.51 -11.61 -1.68
N PRO A 161 -12.67 -12.91 -1.98
CA PRO A 161 -13.96 -13.59 -1.82
C PRO A 161 -14.47 -13.50 -0.38
N GLN A 162 -15.78 -13.64 -0.19
CA GLN A 162 -16.35 -13.71 1.15
C GLN A 162 -15.88 -14.98 1.87
N THR A 163 -16.05 -15.02 3.20
CA THR A 163 -15.71 -16.21 3.99
C THR A 163 -16.44 -17.43 3.42
N ASP A 164 -15.70 -18.53 3.24
CA ASP A 164 -16.16 -19.80 2.66
C ASP A 164 -16.52 -19.77 1.16
N GLU A 165 -16.26 -18.66 0.46
CA GLU A 165 -16.38 -18.59 -1.01
C GLU A 165 -15.03 -18.82 -1.71
N GLU A 166 -15.10 -19.48 -2.86
CA GLU A 166 -13.95 -19.64 -3.74
C GLU A 166 -13.75 -18.39 -4.62
N ALA A 167 -12.49 -18.03 -4.86
CA ALA A 167 -12.16 -16.95 -5.79
C ALA A 167 -12.66 -17.27 -7.21
N THR A 168 -13.25 -16.27 -7.87
CA THR A 168 -13.77 -16.43 -9.23
C THR A 168 -12.72 -16.21 -10.32
N VAL A 169 -11.56 -15.65 -9.96
CA VAL A 169 -10.44 -15.36 -10.85
C VAL A 169 -9.14 -15.94 -10.29
N GLU A 170 -8.38 -16.62 -11.16
CA GLU A 170 -6.97 -16.94 -10.95
C GLU A 170 -6.08 -15.91 -11.67
N ILE A 171 -4.94 -15.59 -11.07
CA ILE A 171 -3.97 -14.64 -11.63
C ILE A 171 -2.67 -15.37 -11.92
N ALA A 172 -2.19 -15.24 -13.14
CA ALA A 172 -0.92 -15.81 -13.57
C ALA A 172 -0.08 -14.77 -14.31
N LYS A 173 1.25 -14.91 -14.21
CA LYS A 173 2.19 -14.14 -15.02
C LYS A 173 2.74 -15.04 -16.13
N ASP A 174 2.65 -14.60 -17.37
CA ASP A 174 3.22 -15.36 -18.49
C ASP A 174 4.74 -15.14 -18.61
N MET A 175 5.39 -15.91 -19.48
CA MET A 175 6.85 -15.80 -19.73
C MET A 175 7.29 -14.43 -20.29
N LYS A 176 6.35 -13.59 -20.76
CA LYS A 176 6.61 -12.23 -21.25
C LYS A 176 6.35 -11.17 -20.17
N GLY A 177 6.03 -11.59 -18.95
CA GLY A 177 5.72 -10.70 -17.83
C GLY A 177 4.34 -10.06 -17.90
N ARG A 178 3.43 -10.57 -18.73
CA ARG A 178 2.04 -10.10 -18.79
C ARG A 178 1.24 -10.77 -17.69
N ILE A 179 0.41 -9.99 -17.00
CA ILE A 179 -0.53 -10.48 -16.01
C ILE A 179 -1.79 -10.94 -16.73
N LEU A 180 -2.19 -12.18 -16.48
CA LEU A 180 -3.37 -12.84 -17.01
C LEU A 180 -4.35 -13.09 -15.87
N MET A 181 -5.58 -12.65 -16.06
CA MET A 181 -6.71 -12.93 -15.18
C MET A 181 -7.61 -13.94 -15.88
N LYS A 182 -7.86 -15.09 -15.28
CA LYS A 182 -8.67 -16.16 -15.86
C LYS A 182 -9.78 -16.54 -14.89
N ALA A 183 -11.00 -16.61 -15.40
CA ALA A 183 -12.13 -17.09 -14.59
C ALA A 183 -11.91 -18.57 -14.24
N THR A 184 -12.16 -18.92 -12.97
CA THR A 184 -12.05 -20.30 -12.46
C THR A 184 -13.29 -21.13 -12.81
N ARG A 185 -14.41 -20.46 -13.10
CA ARG A 185 -15.68 -21.06 -13.50
C ARG A 185 -16.46 -20.15 -14.47
N VAL A 186 -17.60 -20.63 -14.95
CA VAL A 186 -18.56 -19.79 -15.66
C VAL A 186 -19.20 -18.83 -14.67
N LEU A 187 -19.30 -17.55 -15.05
CA LEU A 187 -19.83 -16.47 -14.23
C LEU A 187 -21.11 -15.91 -14.85
N GLU A 188 -22.07 -15.55 -14.01
CA GLU A 188 -23.30 -14.92 -14.45
C GLU A 188 -23.11 -13.40 -14.63
N THR A 189 -23.95 -12.79 -15.48
CA THR A 189 -23.94 -11.34 -15.64
C THR A 189 -24.31 -10.67 -14.31
N GLY A 190 -23.44 -9.78 -13.84
CA GLY A 190 -23.62 -9.05 -12.57
C GLY A 190 -22.92 -9.72 -11.37
N GLU A 191 -22.32 -10.89 -11.58
CA GLU A 191 -21.49 -11.54 -10.57
C GLU A 191 -20.14 -10.84 -10.40
N GLU A 192 -19.66 -10.75 -9.15
CA GLU A 192 -18.39 -10.10 -8.82
C GLU A 192 -17.17 -10.94 -9.22
N LEU A 193 -16.14 -10.26 -9.73
CA LEU A 193 -14.83 -10.86 -9.95
C LEU A 193 -13.99 -10.73 -8.68
N THR A 194 -13.60 -11.87 -8.10
CA THR A 194 -12.84 -11.94 -6.85
C THR A 194 -11.55 -12.74 -7.07
N TYR A 195 -10.51 -12.36 -6.33
CA TYR A 195 -9.21 -13.02 -6.33
C TYR A 195 -8.77 -13.31 -4.89
N SER A 196 -8.23 -14.51 -4.65
CA SER A 196 -7.75 -14.85 -3.31
C SER A 196 -6.47 -14.09 -2.99
N TYR A 197 -6.44 -13.41 -1.85
CA TYR A 197 -5.26 -12.71 -1.34
C TYR A 197 -4.31 -13.66 -0.60
N GLY A 198 -4.53 -14.98 -0.76
CA GLY A 198 -3.88 -16.05 -0.01
C GLY A 198 -4.59 -16.36 1.30
N ASP A 199 -3.92 -17.14 2.16
CA ASP A 199 -4.42 -17.49 3.49
C ASP A 199 -4.43 -16.22 4.38
N LEU A 200 -5.63 -15.67 4.59
CA LEU A 200 -5.84 -14.50 5.43
C LEU A 200 -6.27 -14.89 6.84
N THR A 201 -5.43 -14.58 7.82
CA THR A 201 -5.89 -14.49 9.21
C THR A 201 -6.71 -13.22 9.41
N ALA A 202 -7.62 -13.22 10.38
CA ALA A 202 -8.41 -12.04 10.74
C ALA A 202 -7.55 -10.80 11.04
N GLU A 203 -6.44 -11.01 11.73
CA GLU A 203 -5.45 -9.97 11.99
C GLU A 203 -4.81 -9.45 10.69
N ARG A 204 -4.40 -10.34 9.78
CA ARG A 204 -3.77 -9.94 8.51
C ARG A 204 -4.75 -9.19 7.60
N ALA A 205 -6.00 -9.64 7.52
CA ALA A 205 -7.06 -8.96 6.76
C ALA A 205 -7.19 -7.49 7.19
N LEU A 206 -7.20 -7.25 8.50
CA LEU A 206 -7.35 -5.91 9.04
C LEU A 206 -6.07 -5.06 8.96
N LEU A 207 -4.92 -5.62 9.34
CA LEU A 207 -3.64 -4.90 9.37
C LEU A 207 -3.13 -4.54 7.97
N VAL A 208 -3.38 -5.40 6.98
CA VAL A 208 -2.86 -5.22 5.62
C VAL A 208 -3.91 -4.62 4.70
N TYR A 209 -5.16 -5.07 4.77
CA TYR A 209 -6.19 -4.71 3.79
C TYR A 209 -7.32 -3.85 4.35
N GLY A 210 -7.38 -3.66 5.67
CA GLY A 210 -8.34 -2.77 6.31
C GLY A 210 -9.78 -3.29 6.36
N PHE A 211 -9.99 -4.60 6.28
CA PHE A 211 -11.32 -5.20 6.42
C PHE A 211 -11.35 -6.33 7.47
N PRO A 212 -12.49 -6.54 8.14
CA PRO A 212 -12.67 -7.65 9.09
C PRO A 212 -12.86 -8.99 8.35
N HIS A 213 -12.15 -10.04 8.76
CA HIS A 213 -12.39 -11.41 8.30
C HIS A 213 -12.95 -12.27 9.44
N SER A 214 -14.17 -12.79 9.25
CA SER A 214 -14.95 -13.81 9.99
C SER A 214 -15.06 -13.77 11.53
N VAL A 215 -14.02 -13.42 12.30
CA VAL A 215 -14.08 -13.29 13.77
C VAL A 215 -14.57 -11.91 14.20
N TRP A 216 -14.58 -10.97 13.26
CA TRP A 216 -14.98 -9.58 13.45
C TRP A 216 -16.21 -9.21 12.61
N SER A 217 -16.86 -10.17 11.95
CA SER A 217 -18.14 -9.97 11.25
C SER A 217 -19.32 -9.74 12.21
N THR A 218 -19.10 -9.89 13.52
CA THR A 218 -20.02 -9.50 14.60
C THR A 218 -19.74 -8.10 15.16
N LEU A 219 -18.65 -7.45 14.75
CA LEU A 219 -18.56 -6.01 14.90
C LEU A 219 -19.56 -5.38 13.94
N PRO A 220 -20.25 -4.30 14.35
CA PRO A 220 -21.07 -3.55 13.41
C PRO A 220 -20.22 -3.22 12.17
N SER A 221 -20.84 -3.25 10.99
CA SER A 221 -20.15 -2.87 9.77
C SER A 221 -19.41 -1.55 10.00
N ILE A 222 -18.28 -1.38 9.33
CA ILE A 222 -17.49 -0.14 9.38
C ILE A 222 -18.35 1.09 9.02
N ASP A 223 -19.54 0.92 8.44
CA ASP A 223 -20.51 2.01 8.26
C ASP A 223 -20.94 2.66 9.60
N GLY A 224 -20.95 1.91 10.70
CA GLY A 224 -21.20 2.44 12.04
C GLY A 224 -20.03 3.21 12.68
N PHE A 225 -18.88 3.28 11.99
CA PHE A 225 -17.72 4.08 12.40
C PHE A 225 -17.70 5.49 11.76
N TYR A 226 -18.56 5.73 10.77
CA TYR A 226 -18.63 6.99 10.00
C TYR A 226 -19.87 7.85 10.29
N GLU A 227 -20.70 7.46 11.26
CA GLU A 227 -21.78 8.30 11.81
C GLU A 227 -21.40 8.92 13.16
#